data_AF-A0A3G6JB95-F1
#
_entry.id   AF-A0A3G6JB95-F1
#
_cell.length_a   1.000
_cell.length_b   1.000
_cell.length_c   1.000
_cell.angle_alpha   90.00
_cell.angle_beta   90.00
_cell.angle_gamma   90.00
#
_symmetry.space_group_name_H-M   'P 1'
#
loop_
_entity.id
_entity.type
_entity.pdbx_description
1 polymer ?
#
loop_
_entity_poly.entity_id
_entity_poly.type
_entity_poly.pdbx_seq_one_letter_code
_entity_poly.pdbx_strand_id
1 'polypeptide(L)'
;MDRATDRDRYNEPSRAVARLLKISWNTVNTIALDLCRKITIDNPAHMAGVRKIGVDEHVWKHTFKPGQPSKYVTVIVDLTPGDTGRPARLLDMVPGRSAEVLNQWLQARGEQLS
;
A
#
# COMPACT_ATOMS: atom_id res chain seq x y z
N MET A 1 5.21 -26.74 5.47
CA MET A 1 3.97 -25.93 5.46
C MET A 1 3.65 -25.61 4.01
N ASP A 2 2.47 -26.01 3.53
CA ASP A 2 2.12 -25.97 2.10
C ASP A 2 1.79 -24.54 1.65
N ARG A 3 2.42 -24.08 0.57
CA ARG A 3 2.28 -22.70 0.04
C ARG A 3 0.95 -22.45 -0.68
N ALA A 4 0.23 -23.51 -1.06
CA ALA A 4 -1.06 -23.38 -1.73
C ALA A 4 -2.16 -22.88 -0.78
N THR A 5 -2.19 -23.36 0.46
CA THR A 5 -3.23 -23.04 1.45
C THR A 5 -3.13 -21.63 2.04
N ASP A 6 -1.93 -21.03 2.04
CA ASP A 6 -1.72 -19.65 2.53
C ASP A 6 -2.29 -18.62 1.53
N ARG A 7 -2.11 -18.87 0.23
CA ARG A 7 -2.57 -17.96 -0.83
C ARG A 7 -4.10 -17.86 -0.92
N ASP A 8 -4.81 -18.96 -0.65
CA ASP A 8 -6.27 -18.95 -0.61
C ASP A 8 -6.78 -18.10 0.56
N ARG A 9 -6.17 -18.20 1.75
CA ARG A 9 -6.57 -17.39 2.92
C ARG A 9 -6.48 -15.88 2.69
N TYR A 10 -5.42 -15.40 2.03
CA TYR A 10 -5.27 -13.97 1.75
C TYR A 10 -6.35 -13.42 0.80
N ASN A 11 -6.90 -14.25 -0.09
CA ASN A 11 -7.87 -13.82 -1.08
C ASN A 11 -9.33 -14.05 -0.67
N GLU A 12 -9.60 -14.85 0.37
CA GLU A 12 -10.98 -15.20 0.75
C GLU A 12 -11.91 -14.01 1.02
N PRO A 13 -11.49 -12.90 1.67
CA PRO A 13 -12.39 -11.76 1.89
C PRO A 13 -12.91 -11.15 0.58
N SER A 14 -12.01 -10.91 -0.38
CA SER A 14 -12.37 -10.35 -1.69
C SER A 14 -13.19 -11.33 -2.53
N ARG A 15 -12.93 -12.65 -2.42
CA ARG A 15 -13.74 -13.70 -3.07
C ARG A 15 -15.14 -13.79 -2.46
N ALA A 16 -15.28 -13.63 -1.14
CA ALA A 16 -16.56 -13.61 -0.46
C ALA A 16 -17.41 -12.41 -0.91
N VAL A 17 -16.82 -11.22 -0.99
CA VAL A 17 -17.48 -10.02 -1.53
C VAL A 17 -17.91 -10.23 -2.99
N ALA A 18 -17.03 -10.80 -3.82
CA ALA A 18 -17.35 -11.10 -5.22
C ALA A 18 -18.57 -12.02 -5.37
N ARG A 19 -18.65 -13.08 -4.55
CA ARG A 19 -19.81 -14.00 -4.50
C ARG A 19 -21.08 -13.29 -4.03
N LEU A 20 -21.00 -12.51 -2.96
CA LEU A 20 -22.15 -11.78 -2.41
C LEU A 20 -22.73 -10.79 -3.41
N LEU A 21 -21.86 -10.04 -4.09
CA LEU A 21 -22.24 -9.01 -5.07
C LEU A 21 -22.45 -9.55 -6.48
N LYS A 22 -22.23 -10.86 -6.71
CA LYS A 22 -22.32 -11.54 -8.01
C LYS A 22 -21.48 -10.86 -9.12
N ILE A 23 -20.30 -10.36 -8.76
CA ILE A 23 -19.34 -9.76 -9.70
C ILE A 23 -18.03 -10.54 -9.70
N SER A 24 -17.17 -10.27 -10.68
CA SER A 24 -15.88 -10.95 -10.75
C SER A 24 -14.96 -10.53 -9.59
N TRP A 25 -14.09 -11.44 -9.16
CA TRP A 25 -13.03 -11.14 -8.20
C TRP A 25 -12.12 -10.00 -8.68
N ASN A 26 -11.80 -9.96 -9.98
CA ASN A 26 -11.04 -8.86 -10.58
C ASN A 26 -11.76 -7.52 -10.37
N THR A 27 -13.08 -7.47 -10.61
CA THR A 27 -13.88 -6.26 -10.43
C THR A 27 -13.84 -5.77 -8.99
N VAL A 28 -13.99 -6.66 -8.00
CA VAL A 28 -13.86 -6.29 -6.58
C VAL A 28 -12.49 -5.68 -6.28
N ASN A 29 -11.41 -6.31 -6.76
CA ASN A 29 -10.06 -5.81 -6.49
C ASN A 29 -9.78 -4.49 -7.19
N THR A 30 -10.24 -4.29 -8.42
CA THR A 30 -10.13 -3.00 -9.12
C THR A 30 -10.83 -1.91 -8.33
N ILE A 31 -12.09 -2.13 -7.92
CA ILE A 31 -12.85 -1.15 -7.13
C ILE A 31 -12.17 -0.86 -5.81
N ALA A 32 -11.70 -1.90 -5.10
CA ALA A 32 -11.01 -1.74 -3.82
C ALA A 32 -9.73 -0.91 -3.97
N LEU A 33 -8.91 -1.19 -5.00
CA LEU A 33 -7.68 -0.43 -5.26
C LEU A 33 -7.98 1.03 -5.62
N ASP A 34 -8.99 1.28 -6.45
CA ASP A 34 -9.39 2.64 -6.83
C ASP A 34 -9.90 3.43 -5.62
N LEU A 35 -10.73 2.82 -4.78
CA LEU A 35 -11.22 3.46 -3.55
C LEU A 35 -10.08 3.74 -2.57
N CYS A 36 -9.19 2.76 -2.34
CA CYS A 36 -8.03 2.95 -1.47
C CYS A 36 -7.15 4.11 -1.95
N ARG A 37 -6.89 4.24 -3.26
CA ARG A 37 -6.16 5.36 -3.84
C ARG A 37 -6.88 6.69 -3.61
N LYS A 38 -8.18 6.74 -3.89
CA LYS A 38 -9.00 7.95 -3.72
C LYS A 38 -9.00 8.49 -2.29
N ILE A 39 -9.16 7.61 -1.30
CA ILE A 39 -9.22 8.04 0.10
C ILE A 39 -7.84 8.32 0.70
N THR A 40 -6.78 7.81 0.05
CA THR A 40 -5.40 7.94 0.52
C THR A 40 -4.64 8.98 -0.31
N ILE A 41 -4.08 8.59 -1.45
CA ILE A 41 -3.09 9.36 -2.21
C ILE A 41 -3.75 10.56 -2.93
N ASP A 42 -4.93 10.35 -3.52
CA ASP A 42 -5.60 11.39 -4.32
C ASP A 42 -6.32 12.44 -3.45
N ASN A 43 -6.45 12.20 -2.15
CA ASN A 43 -7.04 13.16 -1.23
C ASN A 43 -6.04 14.30 -0.98
N PRO A 44 -6.25 15.54 -1.44
CA PRO A 44 -5.28 16.62 -1.30
C PRO A 44 -4.95 16.96 0.16
N ALA A 45 -5.83 16.63 1.10
CA ALA A 45 -5.61 16.84 2.53
C ALA A 45 -4.94 15.66 3.25
N HIS A 46 -4.53 14.59 2.56
CA HIS A 46 -3.97 13.39 3.20
C HIS A 46 -2.69 13.67 4.00
N MET A 47 -1.95 14.72 3.63
CA MET A 47 -0.75 15.21 4.33
C MET A 47 -1.04 16.15 5.50
N ALA A 48 -2.28 16.61 5.68
CA ALA A 48 -2.60 17.58 6.72
C ALA A 48 -2.28 17.02 8.12
N GLY A 49 -1.51 17.79 8.88
CA GLY A 49 -1.15 17.48 10.27
C GLY A 49 -0.15 16.33 10.46
N VAL A 50 0.49 15.83 9.37
CA VAL A 50 1.58 14.85 9.48
C VAL A 50 2.79 15.52 10.15
N ARG A 51 3.28 14.92 11.24
CA ARG A 51 4.49 15.34 11.97
C ARG A 51 5.55 14.25 12.08
N LYS A 52 5.14 12.98 11.99
CA LYS A 52 6.02 11.81 12.12
C LYS A 52 5.69 10.82 11.02
N ILE A 53 6.65 10.48 10.19
CA ILE A 53 6.49 9.44 9.16
C ILE A 53 7.21 8.16 9.55
N GLY A 54 6.63 7.03 9.18
CA GLY A 54 7.28 5.73 9.16
C GLY A 54 7.46 5.27 7.72
N VAL A 55 8.50 4.47 7.49
CA VAL A 55 8.81 3.91 6.17
C VAL A 55 9.03 2.42 6.35
N ASP A 56 8.35 1.62 5.52
CA ASP A 56 8.47 0.17 5.49
C ASP A 56 8.80 -0.30 4.07
N GLU A 57 9.62 -1.35 3.94
CA GLU A 57 9.94 -1.96 2.66
C GLU A 57 9.33 -3.35 2.58
N HIS A 58 8.33 -3.49 1.70
CA HIS A 58 7.69 -4.77 1.44
C HIS A 58 8.27 -5.41 0.17
N VAL A 59 8.70 -6.66 0.30
CA VAL A 59 9.18 -7.47 -0.83
C VAL A 59 8.10 -8.44 -1.27
N TRP A 60 7.70 -8.36 -2.53
CA TRP A 60 6.74 -9.28 -3.11
C TRP A 60 7.33 -10.08 -4.27
N LYS A 61 7.05 -11.39 -4.29
CA LYS A 61 7.46 -12.30 -5.35
C LYS A 61 6.30 -13.21 -5.72
N HIS A 62 5.62 -12.89 -6.83
CA HIS A 62 4.37 -13.55 -7.17
C HIS A 62 4.55 -15.00 -7.65
N THR A 63 5.67 -15.31 -8.29
CA THR A 63 6.11 -16.67 -8.62
C THR A 63 7.62 -16.77 -8.44
N PHE A 64 8.08 -17.88 -7.84
CA PHE A 64 9.50 -18.19 -7.72
C PHE A 64 10.00 -18.74 -9.06
N LYS A 65 10.16 -17.87 -10.06
CA LYS A 65 10.84 -18.20 -11.31
C LYS A 65 12.32 -17.81 -11.17
N PRO A 66 13.28 -18.73 -11.42
CA PRO A 66 14.70 -18.39 -11.43
C PRO A 66 14.97 -17.23 -12.39
N GLY A 67 15.79 -16.25 -11.97
CA GLY A 67 16.15 -15.08 -12.78
C GLY A 67 15.18 -13.88 -12.75
N GLN A 68 13.98 -14.00 -12.15
CA GLN A 68 13.08 -12.84 -11.99
C GLN A 68 13.44 -12.03 -10.72
N PRO A 69 13.63 -10.70 -10.84
CA PRO A 69 13.93 -9.85 -9.70
C PRO A 69 12.72 -9.79 -8.75
N SER A 70 13.00 -9.69 -7.45
CA SER A 70 11.95 -9.39 -6.47
C SER A 70 11.35 -8.02 -6.74
N LYS A 71 10.03 -7.87 -6.52
CA LYS A 71 9.38 -6.57 -6.57
C LYS A 71 9.45 -5.95 -5.18
N TYR A 72 9.85 -4.69 -5.11
CA TYR A 72 9.91 -3.92 -3.88
C TYR A 72 8.84 -2.85 -3.91
N VAL A 73 8.19 -2.62 -2.78
CA VAL A 73 7.29 -1.51 -2.56
C VAL A 73 7.70 -0.86 -1.25
N THR A 74 7.89 0.44 -1.29
CA THR A 74 8.11 1.25 -0.09
C THR A 74 6.78 1.83 0.34
N VAL A 75 6.39 1.57 1.58
CA VAL A 75 5.16 2.05 2.21
C VAL A 75 5.52 3.21 3.11
N ILE A 76 4.85 4.34 2.91
CA ILE A 76 5.03 5.55 3.72
C ILE A 76 3.76 5.74 4.54
N VAL A 77 3.93 5.85 5.85
CA VAL A 77 2.83 5.93 6.81
C VAL A 77 2.99 7.15 7.70
N ASP A 78 1.87 7.74 8.10
CA ASP A 78 1.86 8.74 9.16
C ASP A 78 1.68 8.05 10.51
N LEU A 79 2.68 8.26 11.37
CA LEU A 79 2.74 7.75 12.75
C LEU A 79 2.29 8.80 13.78
N THR A 80 1.93 10.01 13.34
CA THR A 80 1.40 11.09 14.19
C THR A 80 0.20 10.64 15.03
N PRO A 81 -0.79 9.87 14.50
CA PRO A 81 -1.93 9.43 15.29
C PRO A 81 -1.56 8.56 16.49
N GLY A 82 -0.39 7.92 16.47
CA GLY A 82 0.13 7.10 17.56
C GLY A 82 0.30 7.88 18.87
N ASP A 83 0.51 9.20 18.82
CA ASP A 83 0.56 10.07 20.02
C ASP A 83 -0.80 10.10 20.77
N THR A 84 -1.88 9.79 20.05
CA THR A 84 -3.25 9.75 20.57
C THR A 84 -3.80 8.33 20.70
N GLY A 85 -2.92 7.31 20.62
CA GLY A 85 -3.31 5.89 20.63
C GLY A 85 -4.10 5.44 19.39
N ARG A 86 -4.14 6.26 18.33
CA ARG A 86 -4.82 5.92 17.08
C ARG A 86 -3.87 5.18 16.13
N PRO A 87 -4.39 4.29 15.26
CA PRO A 87 -3.57 3.56 14.31
C PRO A 87 -2.83 4.48 13.33
N ALA A 88 -1.70 4.00 12.82
CA ALA A 88 -1.00 4.64 11.70
C ALA A 88 -1.93 4.73 10.48
N ARG A 89 -1.82 5.83 9.73
CA ARG A 89 -2.55 6.00 8.46
C ARG A 89 -1.58 5.88 7.28
N LEU A 90 -2.01 5.22 6.21
CA LEU A 90 -1.24 5.15 4.97
C LEU A 90 -1.14 6.56 4.35
N LEU A 91 0.04 6.90 3.84
CA LEU A 91 0.27 8.12 3.08
C LEU A 91 0.56 7.80 1.62
N ASP A 92 1.43 6.82 1.36
CA ASP A 92 1.84 6.47 0.01
C ASP A 92 2.35 5.03 -0.08
N MET A 93 2.31 4.46 -1.29
CA MET A 93 2.92 3.17 -1.62
C MET A 93 3.59 3.27 -2.98
N VAL A 94 4.92 3.33 -2.98
CA VAL A 94 5.70 3.61 -4.18
C VAL A 94 6.57 2.40 -4.52
N PRO A 95 6.53 1.90 -5.77
CA PRO A 95 7.42 0.83 -6.20
C PRO A 95 8.89 1.24 -6.09
N GLY A 96 9.72 0.35 -5.55
CA GLY A 96 11.16 0.59 -5.40
C GLY A 96 11.67 0.33 -3.98
N ARG A 97 12.99 0.51 -3.84
CA ARG A 97 13.70 0.36 -2.56
C ARG A 97 13.53 1.62 -1.72
N SER A 98 13.39 1.41 -0.42
CA SER A 98 13.09 2.45 0.57
C SER A 98 14.03 3.63 0.56
N ALA A 99 15.35 3.41 0.44
CA ALA A 99 16.32 4.51 0.42
C ALA A 99 16.13 5.46 -0.78
N GLU A 100 16.02 4.91 -1.99
CA GLU A 100 15.84 5.71 -3.20
C GLU A 100 14.46 6.36 -3.23
N VAL A 101 13.42 5.58 -2.95
CA VAL A 101 12.04 6.04 -2.96
C VAL A 101 11.82 7.16 -1.95
N LEU A 102 12.30 7.00 -0.70
CA LEU A 102 12.10 8.01 0.33
C LEU A 102 12.75 9.34 -0.05
N ASN A 103 13.96 9.30 -0.61
CA ASN A 103 14.65 10.51 -1.07
C ASN A 103 13.85 11.24 -2.15
N GLN A 104 13.41 10.53 -3.20
CA GLN A 104 12.62 11.12 -4.29
C GLN A 104 11.27 11.64 -3.77
N TRP A 105 10.63 10.88 -2.89
CA TRP A 105 9.33 11.23 -2.31
C TRP A 105 9.36 12.50 -1.47
N LEU A 106 10.44 12.70 -0.70
CA LEU A 106 10.68 13.93 0.06
C LEU A 106 11.01 15.10 -0.85
N GLN A 107 11.85 14.91 -1.88
CA GLN A 107 12.22 15.96 -2.83
C GLN A 107 11.00 16.51 -3.57
N ALA A 108 10.16 15.64 -4.14
CA ALA A 108 8.94 16.03 -4.86
C ALA A 108 8.00 16.90 -4.01
N ARG A 109 8.04 16.76 -2.68
CA ARG A 109 7.21 17.53 -1.74
C ARG A 109 7.91 18.79 -1.22
N GLY A 110 9.24 18.81 -1.17
CA GLY A 110 10.01 20.04 -0.92
C GLY A 110 9.82 21.06 -2.03
N GLU A 111 9.81 20.62 -3.29
CA GLU A 111 9.54 21.45 -4.47
C GLU A 111 8.09 21.97 -4.51
N GLN A 112 7.16 21.25 -3.90
CA GLN A 112 5.74 21.63 -3.84
C GLN A 112 5.43 22.71 -2.78
N LEU A 113 6.38 22.98 -1.88
CA LEU A 113 6.28 23.95 -0.79
C LEU A 113 7.14 25.21 -1.02
N SER A 114 7.90 25.27 -2.12
CA SER A 114 8.73 26.41 -2.56
C SER A 114 8.03 27.25 -3.60
#